data_AF-A0A7R9YP80-F1
#
_entry.id   AF-A0A7R9YP80-F1
#
_cell.length_a   1.000
_cell.length_b   1.000
_cell.length_c   1.000
_cell.angle_alpha   90.00
_cell.angle_beta   90.00
_cell.angle_gamma   90.00
#
_symmetry.space_group_name_H-M   'P 1'
#
loop_
_entity.id
_entity.type
_entity.pdbx_description
1 polymer ?
#
loop_
_entity_poly.entity_id
_entity_poly.type
_entity_poly.pdbx_seq_one_letter_code
_entity_poly.pdbx_strand_id
1 'polypeptide(L)'
;HRPTSMAATELRSTFSRVFEANLRHGLCVAVRLDDSVAAARAPATLGSSTPSIVPHPAELHMAVAMGSPTRAAAFCGGRAALHYAMRSCNLGHDGPVARGASGAPVLPDGVLASISHTHGLAASIVRPAFPGSFEAIGLDVEHVGRAFAPRLSERVLTAAERREVDAEVALGSPAQAGVLGR
;
A
#
# COMPACT_ATOMS: atom_id res chain seq x y z
N HIS A 1 -9.76 -18.94 -35.59
CA HIS A 1 -8.76 -17.85 -35.57
C HIS A 1 -9.51 -16.53 -35.40
N ARG A 2 -9.40 -15.89 -34.24
CA ARG A 2 -9.91 -14.53 -33.98
C ARG A 2 -8.87 -13.86 -33.10
N PRO A 3 -8.08 -12.90 -33.62
CA PRO A 3 -7.14 -12.18 -32.78
C PRO A 3 -7.96 -11.17 -31.97
N THR A 4 -8.16 -11.44 -30.68
CA THR A 4 -8.50 -10.36 -29.74
C THR A 4 -7.26 -9.51 -29.59
N SER A 5 -7.23 -8.41 -30.34
CA SER A 5 -6.32 -7.30 -30.12
C SER A 5 -6.53 -6.81 -28.69
N MET A 6 -5.60 -7.15 -27.80
CA MET A 6 -5.48 -6.47 -26.51
C MET A 6 -4.96 -5.07 -26.82
N ALA A 7 -5.86 -4.09 -26.77
CA ALA A 7 -5.50 -2.68 -26.77
C ALA A 7 -4.39 -2.47 -25.73
N ALA A 8 -3.31 -1.80 -26.14
CA ALA A 8 -2.25 -1.35 -25.25
C ALA A 8 -2.91 -0.53 -24.14
N THR A 9 -3.11 -1.17 -22.99
CA THR A 9 -3.67 -0.49 -21.82
C THR A 9 -2.60 0.49 -21.37
N GLU A 10 -2.85 1.78 -21.56
CA GLU A 10 -1.94 2.83 -21.10
C GLU A 10 -1.69 2.62 -19.61
N LEU A 11 -0.43 2.38 -19.25
CA LEU A 11 -0.05 2.19 -17.87
C LEU A 11 -0.23 3.50 -17.12
N ARG A 12 -0.93 3.44 -15.98
CA ARG A 12 -1.11 4.58 -15.12
C ARG A 12 0.24 5.08 -14.60
N SER A 13 0.59 6.29 -14.98
CA SER A 13 1.86 6.94 -14.65
C SER A 13 1.75 7.95 -13.50
N THR A 14 0.54 8.21 -13.02
CA THR A 14 0.26 9.24 -12.01
C THR A 14 -0.71 8.71 -10.96
N PHE A 15 -0.45 9.05 -9.69
CA PHE A 15 -1.25 8.61 -8.54
C PHE A 15 -1.58 9.78 -7.61
N SER A 16 -2.78 9.76 -7.04
CA SER A 16 -3.20 10.74 -6.03
C SER A 16 -2.90 10.22 -4.63
N ARG A 17 -2.27 11.04 -3.78
CA ARG A 17 -2.04 10.74 -2.37
C ARG A 17 -3.37 10.67 -1.61
N VAL A 18 -3.56 9.62 -0.83
CA VAL A 18 -4.71 9.44 0.08
C VAL A 18 -4.39 10.00 1.46
N PHE A 19 -3.21 9.65 1.98
CA PHE A 19 -2.71 10.21 3.23
C PHE A 19 -1.18 10.24 3.26
N GLU A 20 -0.67 11.00 4.22
CA GLU A 20 0.72 11.00 4.68
C GLU A 20 0.69 11.07 6.20
N ALA A 21 1.38 10.14 6.85
CA ALA A 21 1.35 10.03 8.31
C ALA A 21 2.74 9.71 8.84
N ASN A 22 3.20 10.51 9.80
CA ASN A 22 4.40 10.20 10.58
C ASN A 22 4.04 9.17 11.65
N LEU A 23 4.38 7.91 11.38
CA LEU A 23 4.22 6.82 12.35
C LEU A 23 5.51 6.65 13.15
N ARG A 24 5.42 6.00 14.32
CA ARG A 24 6.59 5.71 15.17
C ARG A 24 7.74 4.99 14.42
N HIS A 25 7.40 4.25 13.36
CA HIS A 25 8.34 3.44 12.58
C HIS A 25 8.86 4.12 11.30
N GLY A 26 8.26 5.24 10.88
CA GLY A 26 8.63 5.91 9.64
C GLY A 26 7.49 6.74 9.03
N LEU A 27 7.78 7.42 7.94
CA LEU A 27 6.81 8.16 7.15
C LEU A 27 6.01 7.17 6.30
N CYS A 28 4.70 7.10 6.52
CA CYS A 28 3.78 6.27 5.76
C CYS A 28 2.99 7.13 4.77
N VAL A 29 3.01 6.73 3.50
CA VAL A 29 2.35 7.41 2.40
C VAL A 29 1.49 6.40 1.67
N ALA A 30 0.24 6.77 1.39
CA ALA A 30 -0.65 5.94 0.60
C ALA A 30 -1.19 6.70 -0.62
N VAL A 31 -1.43 5.95 -1.69
CA VAL A 31 -1.94 6.45 -2.96
C VAL A 31 -3.12 5.62 -3.46
N ARG A 32 -3.99 6.26 -4.23
CA ARG A 32 -5.16 5.63 -4.85
C ARG A 32 -4.78 4.94 -6.15
N LEU A 33 -5.17 3.66 -6.27
CA LEU A 33 -4.96 2.84 -7.47
C LEU A 33 -6.15 2.88 -8.44
N ASP A 34 -7.36 3.14 -7.96
CA ASP A 34 -8.59 3.11 -8.76
C ASP A 34 -8.72 4.31 -9.71
N ASP A 35 -9.37 4.06 -10.85
CA ASP A 35 -10.21 5.04 -11.55
C ASP A 35 -11.65 4.51 -11.84
N SER A 36 -12.08 3.33 -11.33
CA SER A 36 -13.43 2.79 -11.59
C SER A 36 -14.48 3.20 -10.55
N VAL A 37 -15.52 3.90 -11.01
CA VAL A 37 -16.80 4.28 -10.38
C VAL A 37 -17.19 3.49 -9.11
N ALA A 38 -16.75 3.96 -7.95
CA ALA A 38 -17.49 3.95 -6.69
C ALA A 38 -16.64 4.68 -5.64
N ALA A 39 -16.93 5.97 -5.48
CA ALA A 39 -16.49 6.72 -4.32
C ALA A 39 -17.08 6.09 -3.04
N ALA A 40 -16.38 5.11 -2.46
CA ALA A 40 -16.55 4.81 -1.05
C ALA A 40 -15.94 5.99 -0.29
N ARG A 41 -16.82 6.82 0.26
CA ARG A 41 -16.56 8.06 1.02
C ARG A 41 -15.30 7.95 1.88
N ALA A 42 -14.23 8.60 1.43
CA ALA A 42 -13.28 9.18 2.37
C ALA A 42 -14.03 10.30 3.13
N PRO A 43 -13.79 10.50 4.44
CA PRO A 43 -14.36 11.65 5.14
C PRO A 43 -13.96 12.93 4.39
N ALA A 44 -14.98 13.70 4.01
CA ALA A 44 -14.86 14.90 3.20
C ALA A 44 -14.17 16.02 3.98
N THR A 45 -12.84 16.02 3.95
CA THR A 45 -12.02 17.21 4.19
C THR A 45 -10.67 16.98 3.51
N LEU A 46 -10.56 17.40 2.25
CA LEU A 46 -9.31 17.87 1.62
C LEU A 46 -9.66 18.39 0.23
N GLY A 47 -10.15 19.63 0.19
CA GLY A 47 -10.01 20.46 -1.00
C GLY A 47 -8.56 20.91 -1.09
N SER A 48 -7.84 20.43 -2.10
CA SER A 48 -6.58 20.98 -2.64
C SER A 48 -6.16 20.03 -3.75
N SER A 49 -5.68 20.54 -4.88
CA SER A 49 -5.08 19.73 -5.94
C SER A 49 -3.97 18.88 -5.36
N THR A 50 -4.26 17.60 -5.07
CA THR A 50 -3.27 16.69 -4.49
C THR A 50 -2.11 16.55 -5.49
N PRO A 51 -0.86 16.79 -5.08
CA PRO A 51 0.28 16.65 -5.98
C PRO A 51 0.29 15.23 -6.55
N SER A 52 0.35 15.17 -7.87
CA SER A 52 0.46 13.94 -8.63
C SER A 52 1.78 13.25 -8.31
N ILE A 53 1.71 12.03 -7.77
CA ILE A 53 2.88 11.23 -7.45
C ILE A 53 3.14 10.28 -8.60
N VAL A 54 4.38 10.29 -9.10
CA VAL A 54 4.81 9.51 -10.27
C VAL A 54 5.87 8.49 -9.87
N PRO A 55 5.81 7.24 -10.37
CA PRO A 55 6.90 6.29 -10.25
C PRO A 55 8.05 6.67 -11.20
N HIS A 56 9.22 6.03 -11.02
CA HIS A 56 10.35 6.23 -11.92
C HIS A 56 10.05 5.66 -13.32
N PRO A 57 10.50 6.29 -14.43
CA PRO A 57 10.23 5.80 -15.79
C PRO A 57 10.64 4.34 -16.04
N ALA A 58 11.78 3.90 -15.49
CA ALA A 58 12.20 2.50 -15.58
C ALA A 58 11.27 1.54 -14.82
N GLU A 59 10.57 2.00 -13.78
CA GLU A 59 9.56 1.21 -13.07
C GLU A 59 8.27 1.08 -13.89
N LEU A 60 7.89 2.12 -14.64
CA LEU A 60 6.81 2.02 -15.62
C LEU A 60 7.12 0.96 -16.68
N HIS A 61 8.37 0.90 -17.15
CA HIS A 61 8.79 -0.13 -18.09
C HIS A 61 8.72 -1.53 -17.48
N MET A 62 9.16 -1.71 -16.22
CA MET A 62 9.01 -2.98 -15.49
C MET A 62 7.54 -3.40 -15.35
N ALA A 63 6.62 -2.45 -15.19
CA ALA A 63 5.20 -2.72 -15.03
C ALA A 63 4.54 -3.28 -16.31
N VAL A 64 5.09 -3.01 -17.51
CA VAL A 64 4.60 -3.55 -18.79
C VAL A 64 4.64 -5.08 -18.80
N ALA A 65 5.67 -5.67 -18.19
CA ALA A 65 5.83 -7.11 -18.12
C ALA A 65 4.90 -7.78 -17.08
N MET A 66 4.08 -7.01 -16.37
CA MET A 66 3.18 -7.57 -15.37
C MET A 66 1.92 -8.12 -16.03
N GLY A 67 1.65 -9.41 -15.80
CA GLY A 67 0.54 -10.14 -16.42
C GLY A 67 -0.88 -9.66 -16.10
N SER A 68 -1.06 -8.52 -15.41
CA SER A 68 -2.37 -7.85 -15.34
C SER A 68 -2.25 -6.34 -15.07
N PRO A 69 -3.18 -5.51 -15.61
CA PRO A 69 -3.23 -4.08 -15.33
C PRO A 69 -3.34 -3.74 -13.84
N THR A 70 -4.10 -4.54 -13.07
CA THR A 70 -4.23 -4.36 -11.61
C THR A 70 -2.90 -4.54 -10.90
N ARG A 71 -2.10 -5.54 -11.29
CA ARG A 71 -0.76 -5.76 -10.73
C ARG A 71 0.20 -4.65 -11.11
N ALA A 72 0.14 -4.20 -12.37
CA ALA A 72 0.94 -3.08 -12.85
C ALA A 72 0.61 -1.79 -12.07
N ALA A 73 -0.68 -1.48 -11.87
CA ALA A 73 -1.13 -0.34 -11.09
C ALA A 73 -0.66 -0.40 -9.64
N ALA A 74 -0.80 -1.56 -8.97
CA ALA A 74 -0.32 -1.75 -7.60
C ALA A 74 1.20 -1.57 -7.48
N PHE A 75 1.97 -2.11 -8.42
CA PHE A 75 3.42 -1.93 -8.46
C PHE A 75 3.80 -0.46 -8.64
N CYS A 76 3.26 0.20 -9.66
CA CYS A 76 3.53 1.61 -9.95
C CYS A 76 3.09 2.52 -8.79
N GLY A 77 1.90 2.29 -8.23
CA GLY A 77 1.39 3.08 -7.11
C GLY A 77 2.22 2.91 -5.84
N GLY A 78 2.62 1.67 -5.52
CA GLY A 78 3.50 1.39 -4.39
C GLY A 78 4.88 2.04 -4.55
N ARG A 79 5.44 2.04 -5.76
CA ARG A 79 6.71 2.72 -6.06
C ARG A 79 6.59 4.24 -6.03
N ALA A 80 5.51 4.79 -6.57
CA ALA A 80 5.20 6.21 -6.49
C ALA A 80 5.16 6.67 -5.02
N ALA A 81 4.42 5.95 -4.17
CA ALA A 81 4.37 6.22 -2.73
C ALA A 81 5.76 6.17 -2.07
N LEU A 82 6.56 5.14 -2.41
CA LEU A 82 7.92 4.96 -1.88
C LEU A 82 8.83 6.14 -2.25
N HIS A 83 8.85 6.55 -3.52
CA HIS A 83 9.64 7.69 -4.00
C HIS A 83 9.25 8.99 -3.32
N TYR A 84 7.95 9.24 -3.17
CA TYR A 84 7.46 10.41 -2.45
C TYR A 84 7.92 10.40 -1.00
N ALA A 85 7.80 9.26 -0.31
CA ALA A 85 8.22 9.13 1.09
C ALA A 85 9.76 9.30 1.25
N MET A 86 10.57 8.74 0.35
CA MET A 86 12.03 8.93 0.35
C MET A 86 12.42 10.40 0.15
N ARG A 87 11.78 11.09 -0.80
CA ARG A 87 12.00 12.53 -1.03
C ARG A 87 11.60 13.37 0.19
N SER A 88 10.46 13.06 0.80
CA SER A 88 9.96 13.76 1.99
C SER A 88 10.85 13.55 3.22
N CYS A 89 11.56 12.42 3.29
CA CYS A 89 12.55 12.12 4.32
C CYS A 89 13.99 12.57 3.95
N ASN A 90 14.18 13.28 2.83
CA ASN A 90 15.49 13.71 2.32
C ASN A 90 16.51 12.56 2.14
N LEU A 91 16.05 11.37 1.75
CA LEU A 91 16.88 10.17 1.60
C LEU A 91 17.64 10.07 0.26
N GLY A 92 17.48 11.08 -0.62
CA GLY A 92 18.41 11.30 -1.74
C GLY A 92 18.51 10.19 -2.79
N HIS A 93 17.42 9.48 -3.09
CA HIS A 93 17.41 8.45 -4.14
C HIS A 93 16.44 8.82 -5.27
N ASP A 94 16.99 9.05 -6.47
CA ASP A 94 16.23 9.36 -7.68
C ASP A 94 16.21 8.21 -8.70
N GLY A 95 16.92 7.11 -8.44
CA GLY A 95 16.98 5.94 -9.33
C GLY A 95 15.77 5.01 -9.19
N PRO A 96 15.61 4.00 -10.07
CA PRO A 96 14.54 3.02 -9.91
C PRO A 96 14.75 2.12 -8.69
N VAL A 97 13.65 1.66 -8.09
CA VAL A 97 13.64 0.63 -7.06
C VAL A 97 13.24 -0.69 -7.71
N ALA A 98 14.21 -1.55 -7.95
CA ALA A 98 14.00 -2.85 -8.58
C ALA A 98 13.14 -3.80 -7.73
N ARG A 99 12.73 -4.91 -8.32
CA ARG A 99 12.04 -6.01 -7.64
C ARG A 99 13.04 -7.13 -7.39
N GLY A 100 13.24 -7.49 -6.12
CA GLY A 100 14.09 -8.62 -5.73
C GLY A 100 13.43 -9.97 -6.02
N ALA A 101 14.18 -11.06 -5.81
CA ALA A 101 13.74 -12.42 -6.13
C ALA A 101 12.46 -12.85 -5.39
N SER A 102 12.28 -12.42 -4.14
CA SER A 102 11.06 -12.66 -3.34
C SER A 102 9.91 -11.71 -3.68
N GLY A 103 10.13 -10.75 -4.57
CA GLY A 103 9.19 -9.69 -4.91
C GLY A 103 9.30 -8.44 -4.05
N ALA A 104 10.12 -8.45 -2.99
CA ALA A 104 10.40 -7.27 -2.17
C ALA A 104 11.12 -6.16 -2.97
N PRO A 105 10.98 -4.88 -2.59
CA PRO A 105 11.76 -3.80 -3.19
C PRO A 105 13.26 -3.96 -2.88
N VAL A 106 14.12 -3.77 -3.89
CA VAL A 106 15.56 -3.62 -3.69
C VAL A 106 15.82 -2.16 -3.32
N LEU A 107 16.01 -1.91 -2.02
CA LEU A 107 16.13 -0.56 -1.49
C LEU A 107 17.55 0.00 -1.70
N PRO A 108 17.68 1.33 -1.87
CA PRO A 108 18.98 1.98 -1.84
C PRO A 108 19.60 1.90 -0.44
N ASP A 109 20.93 2.04 -0.37
CA ASP A 109 21.65 2.05 0.89
C ASP A 109 21.12 3.14 1.84
N GLY A 110 21.07 2.82 3.13
CA GLY A 110 20.59 3.77 4.14
C GLY A 110 19.06 3.93 4.18
N VAL A 111 18.29 3.09 3.49
CA VAL A 111 16.82 3.14 3.49
C VAL A 111 16.21 1.83 3.99
N LEU A 112 15.31 1.94 4.97
CA LEU A 112 14.38 0.89 5.36
C LEU A 112 12.98 1.24 4.88
N ALA A 113 12.35 0.33 4.15
CA ALA A 113 11.01 0.56 3.65
C ALA A 113 10.23 -0.73 3.45
N SER A 114 8.91 -0.59 3.42
CA SER A 114 7.98 -1.67 3.07
C SER A 114 6.88 -1.11 2.19
N ILE A 115 6.34 -1.94 1.31
CA ILE A 115 5.22 -1.60 0.43
C ILE A 115 4.14 -2.67 0.60
N SER A 116 2.91 -2.25 0.81
CA SER A 116 1.74 -3.12 0.74
C SER A 116 0.65 -2.48 -0.12
N HIS A 117 -0.25 -3.31 -0.61
CA HIS A 117 -1.39 -2.86 -1.42
C HIS A 117 -2.59 -3.76 -1.13
N THR A 118 -3.76 -3.16 -1.26
CA THR A 118 -5.03 -3.87 -1.26
C THR A 118 -5.90 -3.28 -2.37
N HIS A 119 -7.17 -3.66 -2.46
CA HIS A 119 -8.06 -3.16 -3.49
C HIS A 119 -8.13 -1.62 -3.47
N GLY A 120 -7.77 -0.96 -4.57
CA GLY A 120 -7.83 0.51 -4.70
C GLY A 120 -6.77 1.32 -3.95
N LEU A 121 -5.85 0.68 -3.22
CA LEU A 121 -4.87 1.36 -2.38
C LEU A 121 -3.48 0.72 -2.49
N ALA A 122 -2.44 1.53 -2.63
CA ALA A 122 -1.07 1.13 -2.36
C ALA A 122 -0.45 2.07 -1.34
N ALA A 123 0.38 1.53 -0.46
CA ALA A 123 1.04 2.29 0.58
C ALA A 123 2.49 1.87 0.75
N SER A 124 3.32 2.82 1.18
CA SER A 124 4.71 2.59 1.54
C SER A 124 5.03 3.25 2.87
N ILE A 125 5.83 2.59 3.70
CA ILE A 125 6.46 3.19 4.86
C ILE A 125 7.96 3.29 4.63
N VAL A 126 8.56 4.41 5.01
CA VAL A 126 9.99 4.70 4.81
C VAL A 126 10.62 5.29 6.07
N ARG A 127 11.83 4.85 6.38
CA ARG A 127 12.68 5.44 7.41
C ARG A 127 14.16 5.36 6.98
N PRO A 128 15.00 6.33 7.37
CA PRO A 128 16.45 6.18 7.25
C PRO A 128 16.97 4.99 8.07
N ALA A 129 17.90 4.22 7.50
CA ALA A 129 18.63 3.17 8.20
C ALA A 129 19.87 3.75 8.88
N PHE A 130 20.05 3.50 10.18
CA PHE A 130 21.25 3.92 10.92
C PHE A 130 21.77 2.74 11.76
N PRO A 131 23.07 2.72 12.09
CA PRO A 131 23.60 1.72 13.02
C PRO A 131 22.80 1.70 14.34
N GLY A 132 22.33 0.52 14.75
CA GLY A 132 21.52 0.35 15.97
C GLY A 132 20.01 0.57 15.80
N SER A 133 19.52 0.87 14.59
CA SER A 133 18.08 0.86 14.30
C SER A 133 17.55 -0.55 14.05
N PHE A 134 16.23 -0.67 13.84
CA PHE A 134 15.60 -1.92 13.36
C PHE A 134 16.30 -2.44 12.09
N GLU A 135 16.37 -3.77 11.93
CA GLU A 135 16.94 -4.39 10.73
C GLU A 135 15.93 -4.46 9.57
N ALA A 136 14.64 -4.43 9.88
CA ALA A 136 13.57 -4.55 8.90
C ALA A 136 12.32 -3.76 9.31
N ILE A 137 11.49 -3.43 8.32
CA ILE A 137 10.17 -2.82 8.52
C ILE A 137 9.14 -3.55 7.66
N GLY A 138 7.97 -3.78 8.23
CA GLY A 138 6.81 -4.39 7.56
C GLY A 138 5.63 -3.44 7.60
N LEU A 139 4.95 -3.29 6.47
CA LEU A 139 3.66 -2.61 6.36
C LEU A 139 2.70 -3.60 5.73
N ASP A 140 1.50 -3.70 6.30
CA ASP A 140 0.40 -4.38 5.66
C ASP A 140 -0.86 -3.51 5.72
N VAL A 141 -1.64 -3.49 4.65
CA VAL A 141 -2.86 -2.68 4.54
C VAL A 141 -4.00 -3.55 4.04
N GLU A 142 -5.11 -3.54 4.77
CA GLU A 142 -6.29 -4.33 4.45
C GLU A 142 -7.58 -3.54 4.67
N HIS A 143 -8.62 -3.91 3.93
CA HIS A 143 -9.96 -3.32 4.10
C HIS A 143 -10.65 -3.90 5.32
N VAL A 144 -10.93 -3.05 6.31
CA VAL A 144 -11.74 -3.38 7.47
C VAL A 144 -13.21 -3.37 7.06
N GLY A 145 -13.76 -4.53 6.73
CA GLY A 145 -15.15 -4.64 6.27
C GLY A 145 -15.54 -5.98 5.64
N ARG A 146 -14.57 -6.85 5.31
CA ARG A 146 -14.89 -8.26 5.04
C ARG A 146 -15.25 -8.93 6.36
N ALA A 147 -16.40 -9.61 6.39
CA ALA A 147 -16.78 -10.43 7.53
C ALA A 147 -15.63 -11.38 7.89
N PHE A 148 -15.27 -11.42 9.18
CA PHE A 148 -14.27 -12.32 9.72
C PHE A 148 -14.57 -13.74 9.24
N ALA A 149 -13.65 -14.36 8.50
CA ALA A 149 -13.82 -15.69 7.96
C ALA A 149 -13.17 -16.71 8.91
N PRO A 150 -13.94 -17.53 9.67
CA PRO A 150 -13.39 -18.43 10.68
C PRO A 150 -12.38 -19.44 10.11
N ARG A 151 -12.55 -19.84 8.84
CA ARG A 151 -11.62 -20.75 8.15
C ARG A 151 -10.25 -20.12 7.87
N LEU A 152 -10.14 -18.80 7.83
CA LEU A 152 -8.86 -18.12 7.64
C LEU A 152 -8.09 -18.04 8.97
N SER A 153 -8.78 -17.78 10.08
CA SER A 153 -8.14 -17.72 11.41
C SER A 153 -7.59 -19.08 11.85
N GLU A 154 -8.23 -20.19 11.47
CA GLU A 154 -7.71 -21.54 11.68
C GLU A 154 -6.36 -21.80 10.98
N ARG A 155 -6.12 -21.13 9.84
CA ARG A 155 -4.92 -21.32 9.01
C ARG A 155 -3.80 -20.34 9.31
N VAL A 156 -4.13 -19.13 9.75
CA VAL A 156 -3.17 -18.04 9.93
C VAL A 156 -2.75 -17.91 11.39
N LEU A 157 -3.69 -18.08 12.32
CA LEU A 157 -3.40 -17.95 13.74
C LEU A 157 -2.93 -19.30 14.30
N THR A 158 -2.08 -19.24 15.30
CA THR A 158 -1.81 -20.37 16.20
C THR A 158 -3.02 -20.58 17.14
N ALA A 159 -3.04 -21.72 17.84
CA ALA A 159 -4.09 -21.98 18.82
C ALA A 159 -4.09 -21.00 20.00
N ALA A 160 -2.93 -20.46 20.37
CA ALA A 160 -2.81 -19.44 21.41
C ALA A 160 -3.39 -18.10 20.94
N GLU A 161 -2.97 -17.61 19.78
CA GLU A 161 -3.45 -16.34 19.20
C GLU A 161 -4.97 -16.38 18.94
N ARG A 162 -5.53 -17.52 18.52
CA ARG A 162 -6.99 -17.65 18.39
C ARG A 162 -7.72 -17.43 19.71
N ARG A 163 -7.23 -18.01 20.81
CA ARG A 163 -7.86 -17.85 22.12
C ARG A 163 -7.82 -16.40 22.59
N GLU A 164 -6.73 -15.70 22.32
CA GLU A 164 -6.59 -14.28 22.64
C GLU A 164 -7.57 -13.43 21.81
N VAL A 165 -7.64 -13.65 20.50
CA VAL A 165 -8.58 -12.94 19.62
C VAL A 165 -10.03 -13.25 19.99
N ASP A 166 -10.37 -14.51 20.26
CA ASP A 166 -11.72 -14.92 20.65
C ASP A 166 -12.11 -14.29 22.01
N ALA A 167 -11.16 -14.16 22.94
CA ALA A 167 -11.38 -13.47 24.21
C ALA A 167 -11.60 -11.96 24.00
N GLU A 168 -10.80 -11.30 23.18
CA GLU A 168 -10.97 -9.87 22.82
C GLU A 168 -12.31 -9.63 22.11
N VAL A 169 -12.72 -10.53 21.21
CA VAL A 169 -14.03 -10.46 20.54
C VAL A 169 -15.17 -10.70 21.54
N ALA A 170 -15.02 -11.64 22.47
CA ALA A 170 -16.02 -11.93 23.50
C ALA A 170 -16.15 -10.82 24.56
N LEU A 171 -15.06 -10.11 24.84
CA LEU A 171 -15.04 -8.93 25.72
C LEU A 171 -15.65 -7.69 25.06
N GLY A 172 -15.72 -7.66 23.72
CA GLY A 172 -16.50 -6.73 22.90
C GLY A 172 -16.22 -5.25 23.19
N SER A 173 -15.40 -4.59 22.35
CA SER A 173 -15.38 -3.12 22.38
C SER A 173 -16.67 -2.57 21.71
N PRO A 174 -17.44 -1.66 22.35
CA PRO A 174 -18.63 -1.01 21.79
C PRO A 174 -18.37 -0.05 20.60
N ALA A 175 -17.20 -0.10 19.97
CA ALA A 175 -16.76 0.91 18.99
C ALA A 175 -17.51 0.89 17.63
N GLN A 176 -18.44 -0.04 17.40
CA GLN A 176 -19.26 -0.07 16.19
C GLN A 176 -20.72 0.38 16.38
N ALA A 177 -21.13 0.80 17.58
CA ALA A 177 -22.51 1.24 17.84
C ALA A 177 -22.76 2.76 17.60
N GLY A 178 -21.81 3.51 17.04
CA GLY A 178 -21.81 4.98 17.09
C GLY A 178 -21.94 5.76 15.78
N VAL A 179 -22.20 5.15 14.62
CA VAL A 179 -22.38 5.90 13.35
C VAL A 179 -23.63 5.44 12.60
N LEU A 180 -24.78 5.43 13.28
CA LEU A 180 -26.11 5.45 12.67
C LEU A 180 -27.03 6.18 13.64
N GLY A 181 -27.15 7.50 13.49
CA GLY A 181 -28.05 8.27 14.34
C GLY A 181 -27.92 9.79 14.25
N ARG A 182 -28.39 10.33 13.11
CA ARG A 182 -29.06 11.63 12.87
C ARG A 182 -28.54 12.33 11.62
#